data_AF-A0A1G6XX62-F1
#
_entry.id   AF-A0A1G6XX62-F1
#
_cell.length_a   1.000
_cell.length_b   1.000
_cell.length_c   1.000
_cell.angle_alpha   90.00
_cell.angle_beta   90.00
_cell.angle_gamma   90.00
#
_symmetry.space_group_name_H-M   'P 1'
#
loop_
_entity.id
_entity.type
_entity.pdbx_description
1 polymer ?
#
loop_
_entity_poly.entity_id
_entity_poly.type
_entity_poly.pdbx_seq_one_letter_code
_entity_poly.pdbx_strand_id
1 'polypeptide(L)'
;MFQKEVYLQRRAALKSKVNSGILLFMGNEDSPMNYKDNAYHFRQDSTFLYYFGINEPSLGAVIDLDADKTILFGNEMGIDDIVWMGRQKTLKEKSIDAGLTEVQPLDKLDDYLQKAIEKKQQVHFLPPYRAENKIKLSHWLNIPITQLKEKASLTFIKAVVAQRSIKGAEEIVELNRAAALSADIHLMVMQQARPGMYERELAAKIEGAALATGGNIAYPVILTVRGEILHNHYHGNQLLDGQMVLNDSGVETALGYAGDLTRTFPVGKKFTAEQKDVYDVVLKAYTDAKNMLAPGVRYLDVHLTSCKTLAQGLKDIGLMKGNVDDAVAAGAHAMFFQCGTGHMMGLDVHDMEDLGEQYVGYTDDLLKNTTQFGLKSLRLGKALEIGYVLTVEPGVYIIPELIDRWKAENQFSEYINYDKLEQFRHFSGIRVEDDFLITETGSTMLGKHLAITTDEVEAVRGEAY
;
A
#
# COMPACT_ATOMS: atom_id res chain seq x y z
N MET A 1 -13.52 -15.22 -5.53
CA MET A 1 -14.38 -14.71 -4.45
C MET A 1 -14.22 -15.65 -3.25
N PHE A 2 -14.33 -15.14 -2.01
CA PHE A 2 -14.42 -15.99 -0.82
C PHE A 2 -15.76 -16.71 -0.71
N GLN A 3 -15.93 -17.51 0.34
CA GLN A 3 -17.22 -18.13 0.67
C GLN A 3 -18.27 -17.08 1.01
N LYS A 4 -19.52 -17.37 0.67
CA LYS A 4 -20.68 -16.49 0.86
C LYS A 4 -20.79 -15.93 2.28
N GLU A 5 -20.52 -16.77 3.27
CA GLU A 5 -20.64 -16.46 4.70
C GLU A 5 -19.72 -15.30 5.10
N VAL A 6 -18.55 -15.15 4.47
CA VAL A 6 -17.61 -14.06 4.73
C VAL A 6 -18.26 -12.72 4.44
N TYR A 7 -18.88 -12.57 3.27
CA TYR A 7 -19.52 -11.31 2.89
C TYR A 7 -20.78 -11.00 3.72
N LEU A 8 -21.55 -12.04 4.08
CA LEU A 8 -22.69 -11.89 4.99
C LEU A 8 -22.25 -11.38 6.37
N GLN A 9 -21.22 -11.99 6.95
CA GLN A 9 -20.65 -11.59 8.24
C GLN A 9 -20.07 -10.18 8.17
N ARG A 10 -19.35 -9.84 7.10
CA ARG A 10 -18.78 -8.50 6.91
C ARG A 10 -19.86 -7.42 6.92
N ARG A 11 -20.92 -7.61 6.13
CA ARG A 11 -22.04 -6.65 6.09
C ARG A 11 -22.81 -6.59 7.41
N ALA A 12 -23.01 -7.73 8.09
CA ALA A 12 -23.67 -7.76 9.39
C ALA A 12 -22.87 -7.02 10.47
N ALA A 13 -21.54 -7.22 10.51
CA ALA A 13 -20.65 -6.50 11.41
C ALA A 13 -20.69 -4.99 11.14
N LEU A 14 -20.63 -4.56 9.89
CA LEU A 14 -20.73 -3.15 9.52
C LEU A 14 -22.08 -2.53 9.92
N LYS A 15 -23.21 -3.23 9.66
CA LYS A 15 -24.56 -2.80 10.08
C LYS A 15 -24.63 -2.51 11.59
N SER A 16 -23.90 -3.26 12.41
CA SER A 16 -23.88 -3.05 13.87
C SER A 16 -23.11 -1.80 14.32
N LYS A 17 -22.34 -1.16 13.43
CA LYS A 17 -21.47 -0.01 13.76
C LYS A 17 -22.06 1.33 13.33
N VAL A 18 -23.10 1.34 12.52
CA VAL A 18 -23.79 2.55 12.07
C VAL A 18 -25.28 2.43 12.41
N ASN A 19 -25.85 3.45 13.05
CA ASN A 19 -27.16 3.32 13.70
C ASN A 19 -28.35 3.33 12.73
N SER A 20 -28.30 4.14 11.68
CA SER A 20 -29.45 4.44 10.81
C SER A 20 -28.99 4.99 9.46
N GLY A 21 -29.89 5.06 8.48
CA GLY A 21 -29.64 5.63 7.16
C GLY A 21 -29.15 4.61 6.12
N ILE A 22 -28.61 5.11 5.02
CA ILE A 22 -28.13 4.31 3.89
C ILE A 22 -26.62 4.36 3.81
N LEU A 23 -25.97 3.21 3.79
CA LEU A 23 -24.55 3.09 3.43
C LEU A 23 -24.46 2.91 1.92
N LEU A 24 -23.91 3.90 1.22
CA LEU A 24 -23.69 3.89 -0.23
C LEU A 24 -22.28 3.38 -0.55
N PHE A 25 -22.20 2.35 -1.39
CA PHE A 25 -20.96 1.80 -1.91
C PHE A 25 -20.94 1.98 -3.42
N MET A 26 -19.84 2.55 -3.92
CA MET A 26 -19.64 2.80 -5.34
C MET A 26 -18.64 1.79 -5.88
N GLY A 27 -19.04 1.04 -6.91
CA GLY A 27 -18.10 0.30 -7.73
C GLY A 27 -17.34 1.24 -8.66
N ASN A 28 -16.23 0.73 -9.19
CA ASN A 28 -15.45 1.39 -10.23
C ASN A 28 -16.07 1.18 -11.61
N GLU A 29 -15.68 2.06 -12.52
CA GLU A 29 -15.92 1.92 -13.96
C GLU A 29 -14.63 1.44 -14.65
N ASP A 30 -14.78 0.99 -15.89
CA ASP A 30 -13.64 0.87 -16.79
C ASP A 30 -12.94 2.21 -16.99
N SER A 31 -11.62 2.18 -17.12
CA SER A 31 -10.80 3.38 -17.33
C SER A 31 -10.24 3.37 -18.76
N PRO A 32 -10.80 4.17 -19.69
CA PRO A 32 -10.33 4.24 -21.07
C PRO A 32 -8.90 4.79 -21.18
N MET A 33 -8.06 4.15 -22.00
CA MET A 33 -6.69 4.58 -22.29
C MET A 33 -6.66 5.81 -23.21
N ASN A 34 -7.39 5.73 -24.33
CA ASN A 34 -7.44 6.78 -25.37
C ASN A 34 -8.82 6.93 -26.04
N TYR A 35 -9.67 5.92 -25.98
CA TYR A 35 -11.09 5.96 -26.36
C TYR A 35 -11.88 4.92 -25.56
N LYS A 36 -13.20 5.10 -25.46
CA LYS A 36 -14.10 4.43 -24.50
C LYS A 36 -13.84 2.92 -24.34
N ASP A 37 -13.80 2.18 -25.44
CA ASP A 37 -13.77 0.72 -25.40
C ASP A 37 -12.34 0.13 -25.36
N ASN A 38 -11.31 0.97 -25.27
CA ASN A 38 -9.92 0.54 -25.06
C ASN A 38 -9.49 0.88 -23.63
N ALA A 39 -9.87 0.01 -22.69
CA ALA A 39 -9.67 0.24 -21.26
C ALA A 39 -8.36 -0.35 -20.73
N TYR A 40 -7.81 0.29 -19.69
CA TYR A 40 -6.83 -0.33 -18.81
C TYR A 40 -7.41 -1.56 -18.11
N HIS A 41 -6.55 -2.37 -17.49
CA HIS A 41 -6.99 -3.47 -16.64
C HIS A 41 -7.98 -2.98 -15.57
N PHE A 42 -9.15 -3.64 -15.50
CA PHE A 42 -10.17 -3.30 -14.52
C PHE A 42 -9.79 -3.80 -13.12
N ARG A 43 -9.93 -2.92 -12.12
CA ARG A 43 -9.77 -3.22 -10.71
C ARG A 43 -10.85 -2.52 -9.89
N GLN A 44 -11.61 -3.30 -9.12
CA GLN A 44 -12.74 -2.82 -8.31
C GLN A 44 -12.29 -1.90 -7.16
N ASP A 45 -13.20 -1.06 -6.66
CA ASP A 45 -13.02 -0.37 -5.38
C ASP A 45 -12.82 -1.38 -4.25
N SER A 46 -11.79 -1.19 -3.43
CA SER A 46 -11.40 -2.16 -2.40
C SER A 46 -12.46 -2.32 -1.31
N THR A 47 -13.18 -1.25 -0.97
CA THR A 47 -14.27 -1.35 0.01
C THR A 47 -15.46 -2.09 -0.59
N PHE A 48 -15.81 -1.82 -1.85
CA PHE A 48 -16.83 -2.56 -2.57
C PHE A 48 -16.47 -4.06 -2.66
N LEU A 49 -15.23 -4.36 -3.06
CA LEU A 49 -14.73 -5.74 -3.14
C LEU A 49 -14.76 -6.44 -1.78
N TYR A 50 -14.42 -5.73 -0.69
CA TYR A 50 -14.45 -6.27 0.66
C TYR A 50 -15.86 -6.72 1.09
N TYR A 51 -16.90 -5.92 0.82
CA TYR A 51 -18.26 -6.21 1.27
C TYR A 51 -19.11 -7.02 0.28
N PHE A 52 -18.77 -7.01 -1.01
CA PHE A 52 -19.58 -7.65 -2.06
C PHE A 52 -18.83 -8.68 -2.90
N GLY A 53 -17.49 -8.65 -2.96
CA GLY A 53 -16.69 -9.67 -3.64
C GLY A 53 -16.80 -9.72 -5.17
N ILE A 54 -17.58 -8.83 -5.78
CA ILE A 54 -17.84 -8.81 -7.23
C ILE A 54 -16.89 -7.81 -7.89
N ASN A 55 -15.97 -8.33 -8.71
CA ASN A 55 -14.98 -7.58 -9.47
C ASN A 55 -15.47 -7.33 -10.91
N GLU A 56 -16.53 -6.52 -11.06
CA GLU A 56 -17.06 -6.08 -12.35
C GLU A 56 -17.30 -4.55 -12.36
N PRO A 57 -17.17 -3.90 -13.53
CA PRO A 57 -17.43 -2.47 -13.66
C PRO A 57 -18.92 -2.15 -13.53
N SER A 58 -19.23 -0.85 -13.40
CA SER A 58 -20.60 -0.32 -13.46
C SER A 58 -21.54 -0.88 -12.39
N LEU A 59 -21.03 -1.03 -11.16
CA LEU A 59 -21.82 -1.47 -10.01
C LEU A 59 -21.99 -0.35 -8.97
N GLY A 60 -23.10 -0.39 -8.25
CA GLY A 60 -23.32 0.34 -7.01
C GLY A 60 -24.06 -0.55 -6.02
N ALA A 61 -23.96 -0.27 -4.74
CA ALA A 61 -24.72 -1.02 -3.73
C ALA A 61 -25.16 -0.11 -2.60
N VAL A 62 -26.29 -0.47 -1.98
CA VAL A 62 -26.76 0.18 -0.77
C VAL A 62 -27.00 -0.85 0.33
N ILE A 63 -26.64 -0.48 1.55
CA ILE A 63 -27.15 -1.12 2.77
C ILE A 63 -28.06 -0.09 3.43
N ASP A 64 -29.38 -0.29 3.32
CA ASP A 64 -30.37 0.56 3.96
C ASP A 64 -30.66 0.00 5.35
N LEU A 65 -30.15 0.69 6.37
CA LEU A 65 -30.25 0.27 7.77
C LEU A 65 -31.67 0.45 8.31
N ASP A 66 -32.41 1.44 7.80
CA ASP A 66 -33.76 1.75 8.28
C ASP A 66 -34.79 0.79 7.69
N ALA A 67 -34.55 0.30 6.46
CA ALA A 67 -35.38 -0.72 5.80
C ALA A 67 -34.88 -2.16 5.98
N ASP A 68 -33.74 -2.35 6.63
CA ASP A 68 -32.96 -3.61 6.70
C ASP A 68 -32.79 -4.30 5.34
N LYS A 69 -32.37 -3.52 4.33
CA LYS A 69 -32.15 -4.02 2.97
C LYS A 69 -30.69 -3.95 2.57
N THR A 70 -30.31 -4.85 1.67
CA THR A 70 -29.03 -4.79 0.96
C THR A 70 -29.30 -5.05 -0.50
N ILE A 71 -29.05 -4.04 -1.34
CA ILE A 71 -29.42 -4.05 -2.75
C ILE A 71 -28.16 -3.77 -3.56
N LEU A 72 -27.91 -4.64 -4.53
CA LEU A 72 -26.92 -4.41 -5.58
C LEU A 72 -27.60 -3.74 -6.77
N PHE A 73 -26.95 -2.74 -7.35
CA PHE A 73 -27.36 -2.03 -8.54
C PHE A 73 -26.36 -2.30 -9.66
N GLY A 74 -26.84 -2.86 -10.76
CA GLY A 74 -26.03 -3.27 -11.90
C GLY A 74 -26.88 -3.90 -12.99
N ASN A 75 -26.36 -3.94 -14.22
CA ASN A 75 -27.07 -4.51 -15.36
C ASN A 75 -26.47 -5.87 -15.73
N GLU A 76 -27.32 -6.80 -16.17
CA GLU A 76 -26.84 -8.02 -16.82
C GLU A 76 -26.22 -7.68 -18.18
N MET A 77 -25.30 -8.53 -18.64
CA MET A 77 -24.75 -8.42 -19.99
C MET A 77 -25.88 -8.43 -21.03
N GLY A 78 -25.89 -7.43 -21.91
CA GLY A 78 -26.74 -7.39 -23.08
C GLY A 78 -26.32 -8.41 -24.14
N ILE A 79 -27.12 -8.54 -25.21
CA ILE A 79 -26.75 -9.42 -26.33
C ILE A 79 -25.46 -8.96 -27.01
N ASP A 80 -25.25 -7.65 -27.13
CA ASP A 80 -24.04 -7.08 -27.69
C ASP A 80 -22.83 -7.48 -26.83
N ASP A 81 -22.91 -7.30 -25.52
CA ASP A 81 -21.86 -7.70 -24.56
C ASP A 81 -21.51 -9.20 -24.70
N ILE A 82 -22.52 -10.07 -24.85
CA ILE A 82 -22.31 -11.51 -25.01
C ILE A 82 -21.64 -11.83 -26.36
N VAL A 83 -21.97 -11.09 -27.42
CA VAL A 83 -21.33 -11.25 -28.74
C VAL A 83 -19.85 -10.84 -28.68
N TRP A 84 -19.52 -9.76 -27.96
CA TRP A 84 -18.16 -9.22 -27.89
C TRP A 84 -17.27 -9.89 -26.84
N MET A 85 -17.81 -10.21 -25.66
CA MET A 85 -17.06 -10.70 -24.51
C MET A 85 -17.32 -12.18 -24.17
N GLY A 86 -18.24 -12.82 -24.89
CA GLY A 86 -18.68 -14.18 -24.63
C GLY A 86 -19.65 -14.29 -23.45
N ARG A 87 -20.23 -15.47 -23.27
CA ARG A 87 -21.12 -15.74 -22.13
C ARG A 87 -20.30 -15.89 -20.85
N GLN A 88 -20.59 -15.04 -19.88
CA GLN A 88 -20.01 -15.10 -18.54
C GLN A 88 -21.07 -15.52 -17.51
N LYS A 89 -20.62 -15.75 -16.27
CA LYS A 89 -21.52 -15.89 -15.13
C LYS A 89 -22.33 -14.60 -14.97
N THR A 90 -23.64 -14.71 -14.79
CA THR A 90 -24.55 -13.55 -14.71
C THR A 90 -24.33 -12.75 -13.42
N LEU A 91 -24.68 -11.46 -13.42
CA LEU A 91 -24.60 -10.61 -12.23
C LEU A 91 -25.45 -11.20 -11.10
N LYS A 92 -26.63 -11.74 -11.41
CA LYS A 92 -27.49 -12.44 -10.45
C LYS A 92 -26.79 -13.65 -9.82
N GLU A 93 -26.12 -14.47 -10.62
CA GLU A 93 -25.39 -15.63 -10.09
C GLU A 93 -24.20 -15.19 -9.21
N LYS A 94 -23.45 -14.16 -9.61
CA LYS A 94 -22.36 -13.57 -8.78
C LYS A 94 -22.90 -12.97 -7.49
N SER A 95 -24.06 -12.34 -7.54
CA SER A 95 -24.77 -11.79 -6.39
C SER A 95 -25.14 -12.89 -5.38
N ILE A 96 -25.61 -14.04 -5.86
CA ILE A 96 -25.94 -15.18 -5.00
C ILE A 96 -24.70 -15.72 -4.27
N ASP A 97 -23.56 -15.81 -4.96
CA ASP A 97 -22.27 -16.19 -4.35
C ASP A 97 -21.86 -15.23 -3.23
N ALA A 98 -22.09 -13.92 -3.43
CA ALA A 98 -21.83 -12.88 -2.44
C ALA A 98 -22.91 -12.79 -1.33
N GLY A 99 -23.94 -13.63 -1.39
CA GLY A 99 -25.06 -13.66 -0.46
C GLY A 99 -26.05 -12.50 -0.60
N LEU A 100 -26.15 -11.93 -1.80
CA LEU A 100 -27.12 -10.90 -2.17
C LEU A 100 -28.34 -11.55 -2.84
N THR A 101 -29.53 -11.13 -2.43
CA THR A 101 -30.80 -11.64 -2.97
C THR A 101 -31.58 -10.58 -3.76
N GLU A 102 -31.25 -9.29 -3.59
CA GLU A 102 -31.89 -8.18 -4.28
C GLU A 102 -30.88 -7.51 -5.21
N VAL A 103 -31.18 -7.56 -6.51
CA VAL A 103 -30.39 -6.92 -7.59
C VAL A 103 -31.35 -6.07 -8.42
N GLN A 104 -30.99 -4.83 -8.68
CA GLN A 104 -31.76 -3.85 -9.45
C GLN A 104 -30.90 -3.27 -10.58
N PRO A 105 -31.50 -2.75 -11.67
CA PRO A 105 -30.75 -2.03 -12.70
C PRO A 105 -30.00 -0.82 -12.13
N LEU A 106 -28.83 -0.51 -12.69
CA LEU A 106 -27.97 0.58 -12.18
C LEU A 106 -28.68 1.94 -12.19
N ASP A 107 -29.51 2.19 -13.20
CA ASP A 107 -30.26 3.44 -13.38
C ASP A 107 -31.28 3.71 -12.25
N LYS A 108 -31.64 2.67 -11.46
CA LYS A 108 -32.52 2.81 -10.29
C LYS A 108 -31.82 3.28 -9.03
N LEU A 109 -30.49 3.35 -9.02
CA LEU A 109 -29.75 3.81 -7.85
C LEU A 109 -30.03 5.29 -7.56
N ASP A 110 -30.05 6.15 -8.58
CA ASP A 110 -30.36 7.57 -8.41
C ASP A 110 -31.77 7.77 -7.85
N ASP A 111 -32.78 7.14 -8.47
CA ASP A 111 -34.17 7.15 -7.98
C ASP A 111 -34.28 6.69 -6.50
N TYR A 112 -33.48 5.70 -6.10
CA TYR A 112 -33.45 5.21 -4.72
C TYR A 112 -32.88 6.26 -3.77
N LEU A 113 -31.76 6.88 -4.14
CA LEU A 113 -31.09 7.92 -3.35
C LEU A 113 -31.93 9.20 -3.26
N GLN A 114 -32.58 9.64 -4.35
CA GLN A 114 -33.47 10.81 -4.32
C GLN A 114 -34.63 10.60 -3.33
N LYS A 115 -35.28 9.43 -3.34
CA LYS A 115 -36.35 9.10 -2.39
C LYS A 115 -35.86 9.12 -0.94
N ALA A 116 -34.62 8.69 -0.69
CA ALA A 116 -34.02 8.77 0.63
C ALA A 116 -33.79 10.21 1.08
N ILE A 117 -33.28 11.06 0.17
CA ILE A 117 -33.08 12.50 0.40
C ILE A 117 -34.41 13.20 0.69
N GLU A 118 -35.46 12.91 -0.07
CA GLU A 118 -36.82 13.44 0.15
C GLU A 118 -37.37 13.07 1.54
N LYS A 119 -37.10 11.84 1.99
CA LYS A 119 -37.44 11.36 3.33
C LYS A 119 -36.52 11.90 4.43
N LYS A 120 -35.51 12.71 4.08
CA LYS A 120 -34.46 13.18 4.99
C LYS A 120 -33.68 12.05 5.66
N GLN A 121 -33.60 10.89 4.99
CA GLN A 121 -32.78 9.78 5.42
C GLN A 121 -31.31 10.12 5.14
N GLN A 122 -30.44 9.85 6.11
CA GLN A 122 -29.01 10.13 5.96
C GLN A 122 -28.38 9.14 4.96
N VAL A 123 -27.67 9.65 3.95
CA VAL A 123 -26.83 8.84 3.07
C VAL A 123 -25.37 8.96 3.52
N HIS A 124 -24.82 7.86 4.01
CA HIS A 124 -23.42 7.71 4.38
C HIS A 124 -22.61 7.26 3.17
N PHE A 125 -21.56 7.99 2.85
CA PHE A 125 -20.62 7.63 1.78
C PHE A 125 -19.17 7.81 2.26
N LEU A 126 -18.27 7.07 1.62
CA LEU A 126 -16.82 7.17 1.79
C LEU A 126 -16.24 8.16 0.76
N PRO A 127 -15.11 8.83 1.06
CA PRO A 127 -14.51 9.78 0.13
C PRO A 127 -14.07 9.08 -1.17
N PRO A 128 -14.61 9.44 -2.35
CA PRO A 128 -14.22 8.81 -3.60
C PRO A 128 -12.85 9.32 -4.07
N TYR A 129 -12.01 8.42 -4.59
CA TYR A 129 -10.73 8.79 -5.18
C TYR A 129 -10.83 9.07 -6.70
N ARG A 130 -11.68 8.33 -7.44
CA ARG A 130 -11.90 8.51 -8.89
C ARG A 130 -12.77 9.72 -9.23
N ALA A 131 -12.47 10.39 -10.35
CA ALA A 131 -13.17 11.59 -10.78
C ALA A 131 -14.63 11.31 -11.19
N GLU A 132 -14.87 10.19 -11.88
CA GLU A 132 -16.19 9.75 -12.33
C GLU A 132 -17.11 9.49 -11.13
N ASN A 133 -16.56 8.87 -10.08
CA ASN A 133 -17.29 8.62 -8.84
C ASN A 133 -17.60 9.92 -8.08
N LYS A 134 -16.69 10.90 -8.09
CA LYS A 134 -16.97 12.25 -7.56
C LYS A 134 -18.13 12.91 -8.31
N ILE A 135 -18.16 12.82 -9.64
CA ILE A 135 -19.21 13.41 -10.47
C ILE A 135 -20.57 12.75 -10.20
N LYS A 136 -20.63 11.42 -10.19
CA LYS A 136 -21.87 10.67 -9.89
C LYS A 136 -22.39 10.97 -8.50
N LEU A 137 -21.52 10.91 -7.49
CA LEU A 137 -21.90 11.18 -6.10
C LEU A 137 -22.39 12.63 -5.92
N SER A 138 -21.73 13.58 -6.57
CA SER A 138 -22.14 14.98 -6.59
C SER A 138 -23.54 15.15 -7.17
N HIS A 139 -23.84 14.45 -8.27
CA HIS A 139 -25.16 14.45 -8.90
C HIS A 139 -26.22 13.79 -8.02
N TRP A 140 -25.98 12.56 -7.58
CA TRP A 140 -26.95 11.77 -6.78
C TRP A 140 -27.30 12.43 -5.45
N LEU A 141 -26.33 13.07 -4.78
CA LEU A 141 -26.55 13.67 -3.47
C LEU A 141 -26.76 15.18 -3.49
N ASN A 142 -26.68 15.82 -4.67
CA ASN A 142 -26.70 17.26 -4.84
C ASN A 142 -25.67 17.99 -3.95
N ILE A 143 -24.46 17.44 -3.87
CA ILE A 143 -23.33 17.99 -3.10
C ILE A 143 -22.28 18.50 -4.10
N PRO A 144 -21.81 19.76 -4.01
CA PRO A 144 -20.72 20.22 -4.86
C PRO A 144 -19.47 19.35 -4.72
N ILE A 145 -18.79 19.04 -5.83
CA ILE A 145 -17.57 18.19 -5.82
C ILE A 145 -16.54 18.67 -4.79
N THR A 146 -16.37 19.99 -4.64
CA THR A 146 -15.43 20.60 -3.68
C THR A 146 -15.78 20.35 -2.21
N GLN A 147 -17.04 20.01 -1.90
CA GLN A 147 -17.52 19.76 -0.55
C GLN A 147 -17.62 18.27 -0.21
N LEU A 148 -17.43 17.36 -1.18
CA LEU A 148 -17.58 15.91 -0.96
C LEU A 148 -16.71 15.39 0.18
N LYS A 149 -15.45 15.86 0.26
CA LYS A 149 -14.52 15.44 1.32
C LYS A 149 -15.04 15.76 2.72
N GLU A 150 -15.58 16.96 2.91
CA GLU A 150 -16.10 17.42 4.20
C GLU A 150 -17.44 16.77 4.56
N LYS A 151 -18.18 16.32 3.56
CA LYS A 151 -19.50 15.67 3.72
C LYS A 151 -19.42 14.15 3.85
N ALA A 152 -18.25 13.54 3.59
CA ALA A 152 -18.04 12.12 3.77
C ALA A 152 -18.33 11.71 5.22
N SER A 153 -18.92 10.53 5.41
CA SER A 153 -19.40 10.14 6.74
C SER A 153 -18.25 9.63 7.61
N LEU A 154 -17.86 10.41 8.62
CA LEU A 154 -16.82 10.02 9.57
C LEU A 154 -17.16 8.71 10.32
N THR A 155 -18.42 8.52 10.71
CA THR A 155 -18.87 7.28 11.37
C THR A 155 -18.70 6.08 10.45
N PHE A 156 -19.06 6.22 9.16
CA PHE A 156 -18.91 5.14 8.20
C PHE A 156 -17.44 4.85 7.89
N ILE A 157 -16.61 5.90 7.74
CA ILE A 157 -15.15 5.78 7.60
C ILE A 157 -14.57 4.99 8.79
N LYS A 158 -14.84 5.41 10.03
CA LYS A 158 -14.33 4.74 11.24
C LYS A 158 -14.80 3.28 11.32
N ALA A 159 -16.05 3.00 10.94
CA ALA A 159 -16.58 1.63 10.94
C ALA A 159 -15.86 0.73 9.92
N VAL A 160 -15.67 1.22 8.68
CA VAL A 160 -14.96 0.47 7.63
C VAL A 160 -13.50 0.27 8.01
N VAL A 161 -12.83 1.32 8.50
CA VAL A 161 -11.43 1.24 8.95
C VAL A 161 -11.28 0.23 10.08
N ALA A 162 -12.11 0.30 11.13
CA ALA A 162 -12.01 -0.61 12.27
C ALA A 162 -12.16 -2.07 11.84
N GLN A 163 -13.06 -2.34 10.90
CA GLN A 163 -13.32 -3.69 10.41
C GLN A 163 -12.23 -4.19 9.47
N ARG A 164 -11.85 -3.42 8.43
CA ARG A 164 -10.82 -3.81 7.47
C ARG A 164 -9.41 -3.86 8.08
N SER A 165 -9.16 -3.12 9.18
CA SER A 165 -7.84 -3.14 9.84
C SER A 165 -7.47 -4.51 10.40
N ILE A 166 -8.46 -5.29 10.85
CA ILE A 166 -8.27 -6.62 11.43
C ILE A 166 -8.54 -7.67 10.35
N LYS A 167 -7.50 -8.38 9.89
CA LYS A 167 -7.61 -9.32 8.78
C LYS A 167 -8.27 -10.62 9.22
N GLY A 168 -9.29 -11.06 8.48
CA GLY A 168 -9.89 -12.39 8.62
C GLY A 168 -8.90 -13.51 8.26
N ALA A 169 -9.19 -14.73 8.68
CA ALA A 169 -8.33 -15.88 8.41
C ALA A 169 -8.16 -16.13 6.90
N GLU A 170 -9.22 -15.96 6.13
CA GLU A 170 -9.20 -16.06 4.66
C GLU A 170 -8.37 -14.95 4.00
N GLU A 171 -8.32 -13.76 4.60
CA GLU A 171 -7.53 -12.64 4.10
C GLU A 171 -6.05 -12.87 4.35
N ILE A 172 -5.70 -13.38 5.54
CA ILE A 172 -4.32 -13.73 5.91
C ILE A 172 -3.76 -14.78 4.94
N VAL A 173 -4.56 -15.76 4.50
CA VAL A 173 -4.12 -16.75 3.51
C VAL A 173 -3.75 -16.07 2.18
N GLU A 174 -4.57 -15.15 1.68
CA GLU A 174 -4.28 -14.44 0.42
C GLU A 174 -3.13 -13.45 0.56
N LEU A 175 -3.00 -12.72 1.67
CA LEU A 175 -1.87 -11.83 1.95
C LEU A 175 -0.55 -12.62 2.05
N ASN A 176 -0.57 -13.77 2.75
CA ASN A 176 0.59 -14.65 2.81
C ASN A 176 0.96 -15.21 1.43
N ARG A 177 -0.04 -15.52 0.59
CA ARG A 177 0.18 -15.95 -0.79
C ARG A 177 0.78 -14.82 -1.64
N ALA A 178 0.28 -13.60 -1.49
CA ALA A 178 0.77 -12.42 -2.19
C ALA A 178 2.26 -12.20 -1.88
N ALA A 179 2.61 -12.12 -0.59
CA ALA A 179 4.00 -11.97 -0.12
C ALA A 179 4.90 -13.13 -0.57
N ALA A 180 4.40 -14.38 -0.54
CA ALA A 180 5.15 -15.54 -1.01
C ALA A 180 5.47 -15.49 -2.52
N LEU A 181 4.53 -15.05 -3.34
CA LEU A 181 4.71 -14.90 -4.78
C LEU A 181 5.64 -13.72 -5.10
N SER A 182 5.51 -12.60 -4.37
CA SER A 182 6.44 -11.48 -4.45
C SER A 182 7.87 -11.94 -4.13
N ALA A 183 8.08 -12.73 -3.07
CA ALA A 183 9.41 -13.26 -2.73
C ALA A 183 10.02 -14.11 -3.86
N ASP A 184 9.21 -14.94 -4.53
CA ASP A 184 9.65 -15.74 -5.69
C ASP A 184 10.08 -14.83 -6.86
N ILE A 185 9.34 -13.75 -7.12
CA ILE A 185 9.66 -12.76 -8.17
C ILE A 185 10.94 -11.99 -7.82
N HIS A 186 11.11 -11.55 -6.58
CA HIS A 186 12.33 -10.88 -6.14
C HIS A 186 13.54 -11.79 -6.25
N LEU A 187 13.42 -13.06 -5.86
CA LEU A 187 14.50 -14.04 -6.04
C LEU A 187 14.87 -14.20 -7.52
N MET A 188 13.87 -14.30 -8.41
CA MET A 188 14.10 -14.35 -9.85
C MET A 188 14.87 -13.10 -10.34
N VAL A 189 14.49 -11.91 -9.89
CA VAL A 189 15.18 -10.65 -10.25
C VAL A 189 16.62 -10.66 -9.73
N MET A 190 16.82 -11.05 -8.47
CA MET A 190 18.14 -11.23 -7.85
C MET A 190 18.97 -12.33 -8.52
N GLN A 191 18.39 -13.28 -9.23
CA GLN A 191 19.13 -14.27 -10.00
C GLN A 191 19.46 -13.77 -11.41
N GLN A 192 18.63 -12.95 -12.02
CA GLN A 192 18.76 -12.63 -13.45
C GLN A 192 19.39 -11.27 -13.74
N ALA A 193 19.33 -10.32 -12.81
CA ALA A 193 19.93 -9.01 -12.99
C ALA A 193 21.43 -9.12 -13.28
N ARG A 194 21.94 -8.44 -14.31
CA ARG A 194 23.36 -8.46 -14.68
C ARG A 194 23.85 -7.14 -15.28
N PRO A 195 25.15 -6.82 -15.15
CA PRO A 195 25.74 -5.68 -15.84
C PRO A 195 25.40 -5.68 -17.33
N GLY A 196 25.02 -4.53 -17.85
CA GLY A 196 24.67 -4.32 -19.25
C GLY A 196 23.17 -4.41 -19.56
N MET A 197 22.34 -5.00 -18.69
CA MET A 197 20.88 -4.98 -18.84
C MET A 197 20.31 -3.58 -18.59
N TYR A 198 19.14 -3.30 -19.16
CA TYR A 198 18.31 -2.17 -18.74
C TYR A 198 17.34 -2.59 -17.65
N GLU A 199 16.99 -1.63 -16.77
CA GLU A 199 15.95 -1.82 -15.75
C GLU A 199 14.65 -2.38 -16.36
N ARG A 200 14.22 -1.87 -17.52
CA ARG A 200 12.98 -2.32 -18.20
C ARG A 200 12.94 -3.80 -18.53
N GLU A 201 14.09 -4.44 -18.75
CA GLU A 201 14.15 -5.87 -19.07
C GLU A 201 13.78 -6.74 -17.87
N LEU A 202 14.12 -6.28 -16.67
CA LEU A 202 13.74 -6.93 -15.40
C LEU A 202 12.33 -6.53 -14.99
N ALA A 203 11.93 -5.26 -15.16
CA ALA A 203 10.55 -4.81 -14.92
C ALA A 203 9.54 -5.62 -15.74
N ALA A 204 9.81 -5.88 -17.03
CA ALA A 204 8.97 -6.72 -17.87
C ALA A 204 8.84 -8.16 -17.35
N LYS A 205 9.90 -8.71 -16.73
CA LYS A 205 9.87 -10.05 -16.13
C LYS A 205 9.04 -10.06 -14.84
N ILE A 206 9.14 -9.01 -14.02
CA ILE A 206 8.31 -8.83 -12.82
C ILE A 206 6.83 -8.82 -13.21
N GLU A 207 6.44 -7.97 -14.16
CA GLU A 207 5.05 -7.88 -14.61
C GLU A 207 4.54 -9.20 -15.20
N GLY A 208 5.33 -9.83 -16.06
CA GLY A 208 4.97 -11.13 -16.66
C GLY A 208 4.83 -12.24 -15.62
N ALA A 209 5.70 -12.27 -14.61
CA ALA A 209 5.63 -13.24 -13.52
C ALA A 209 4.42 -13.01 -12.62
N ALA A 210 4.12 -11.75 -12.27
CA ALA A 210 2.94 -11.39 -11.49
C ALA A 210 1.65 -11.80 -12.22
N LEU A 211 1.54 -11.51 -13.52
CA LEU A 211 0.39 -11.89 -14.35
C LEU A 211 0.23 -13.43 -14.43
N ALA A 212 1.34 -14.17 -14.50
CA ALA A 212 1.31 -15.64 -14.56
C ALA A 212 0.74 -16.30 -13.30
N THR A 213 0.66 -15.57 -12.17
CA THR A 213 0.03 -16.07 -10.93
C THR A 213 -1.50 -16.08 -11.00
N GLY A 214 -2.09 -15.47 -12.05
CA GLY A 214 -3.51 -15.18 -12.16
C GLY A 214 -3.94 -13.87 -11.47
N GLY A 215 -3.00 -13.19 -10.81
CA GLY A 215 -3.14 -11.85 -10.25
C GLY A 215 -2.51 -10.78 -11.14
N ASN A 216 -1.99 -9.72 -10.52
CA ASN A 216 -1.30 -8.61 -11.18
C ASN A 216 -0.22 -8.00 -10.27
N ILE A 217 0.43 -6.91 -10.67
CA ILE A 217 1.24 -6.08 -9.77
C ILE A 217 0.32 -5.28 -8.82
N ALA A 218 0.68 -5.19 -7.54
CA ALA A 218 -0.08 -4.43 -6.54
C ALA A 218 0.05 -2.90 -6.70
N TYR A 219 1.17 -2.46 -7.27
CA TYR A 219 1.48 -1.07 -7.59
C TYR A 219 2.50 -1.04 -8.74
N PRO A 220 2.68 0.11 -9.42
CA PRO A 220 3.66 0.22 -10.50
C PRO A 220 5.07 -0.10 -10.00
N VAL A 221 5.74 -1.03 -10.68
CA VAL A 221 7.06 -1.55 -10.31
C VAL A 221 8.06 -0.41 -10.09
N ILE A 222 8.83 -0.48 -9.00
CA ILE A 222 9.96 0.41 -8.73
C ILE A 222 11.21 -0.46 -8.79
N LEU A 223 11.84 -0.51 -9.96
CA LEU A 223 13.09 -1.23 -10.17
C LEU A 223 14.11 -0.27 -10.73
N THR A 224 15.11 0.10 -9.91
CA THR A 224 16.05 1.12 -10.32
C THR A 224 17.45 1.04 -9.69
N VAL A 225 18.45 1.52 -10.44
CA VAL A 225 19.79 1.87 -9.92
C VAL A 225 19.84 3.28 -9.28
N ARG A 226 18.75 4.03 -9.35
CA ARG A 226 18.56 5.35 -8.73
C ARG A 226 17.66 5.23 -7.48
N GLY A 227 18.07 4.37 -6.55
CA GLY A 227 17.37 4.05 -5.31
C GLY A 227 17.08 5.23 -4.38
N GLU A 228 17.72 6.40 -4.58
CA GLU A 228 17.38 7.64 -3.87
C GLU A 228 16.04 8.25 -4.31
N ILE A 229 15.45 7.78 -5.41
CA ILE A 229 14.13 8.19 -5.90
C ILE A 229 13.09 7.17 -5.42
N LEU A 230 12.34 7.54 -4.37
CA LEU A 230 11.44 6.61 -3.66
C LEU A 230 10.42 5.89 -4.55
N HIS A 231 9.73 6.63 -5.43
CA HIS A 231 8.75 6.09 -6.39
C HIS A 231 9.23 6.30 -7.83
N ASN A 232 10.29 5.58 -8.23
CA ASN A 232 10.85 5.69 -9.56
C ASN A 232 10.23 4.69 -10.55
N HIS A 233 9.41 5.19 -11.47
CA HIS A 233 8.81 4.40 -12.55
C HIS A 233 9.55 4.54 -13.90
N TYR A 234 10.70 5.22 -13.90
CA TYR A 234 11.56 5.29 -15.08
C TYR A 234 12.51 4.08 -15.11
N HIS A 235 12.39 3.26 -16.15
CA HIS A 235 13.19 2.03 -16.33
C HIS A 235 14.18 2.11 -17.51
N GLY A 236 14.66 3.31 -17.82
CA GLY A 236 15.57 3.56 -18.94
C GLY A 236 17.05 3.44 -18.59
N ASN A 237 17.42 3.29 -17.31
CA ASN A 237 18.84 3.20 -16.94
C ASN A 237 19.40 1.81 -17.25
N GLN A 238 20.71 1.77 -17.50
CA GLN A 238 21.47 0.54 -17.64
C GLN A 238 22.07 0.16 -16.28
N LEU A 239 22.01 -1.12 -15.95
CA LEU A 239 22.65 -1.71 -14.79
C LEU A 239 24.16 -1.79 -15.06
N LEU A 240 24.97 -1.05 -14.29
CA LEU A 240 26.42 -1.07 -14.40
C LEU A 240 27.03 -1.80 -13.20
N ASP A 241 28.18 -2.46 -13.42
CA ASP A 241 28.92 -3.09 -12.33
C ASP A 241 29.35 -2.05 -11.29
N GLY A 242 29.35 -2.45 -10.02
CA GLY A 242 29.59 -1.54 -8.90
C GLY A 242 28.38 -0.69 -8.47
N GLN A 243 27.25 -0.73 -9.17
CA GLN A 243 25.99 -0.14 -8.70
C GLN A 243 25.17 -1.12 -7.85
N MET A 244 24.19 -0.60 -7.11
CA MET A 244 23.11 -1.37 -6.53
C MET A 244 21.84 -1.21 -7.37
N VAL A 245 20.95 -2.20 -7.29
CA VAL A 245 19.57 -2.13 -7.76
C VAL A 245 18.67 -2.25 -6.55
N LEU A 246 17.72 -1.33 -6.46
CA LEU A 246 16.57 -1.41 -5.58
C LEU A 246 15.40 -1.95 -6.40
N ASN A 247 14.88 -3.11 -5.99
CA ASN A 247 13.62 -3.66 -6.48
C ASN A 247 12.58 -3.53 -5.39
N ASP A 248 11.53 -2.77 -5.67
CA ASP A 248 10.35 -2.59 -4.85
C ASP A 248 9.15 -2.96 -5.75
N SER A 249 8.58 -4.13 -5.45
CA SER A 249 7.50 -4.72 -6.23
C SER A 249 6.74 -5.78 -5.43
N GLY A 250 5.44 -5.86 -5.71
CA GLY A 250 4.50 -6.73 -5.02
C GLY A 250 3.45 -7.31 -5.95
N VAL A 251 2.99 -8.54 -5.65
CA VAL A 251 1.88 -9.19 -6.35
C VAL A 251 0.56 -8.83 -5.68
N GLU A 252 -0.44 -8.44 -6.46
CA GLU A 252 -1.85 -8.48 -6.09
C GLU A 252 -2.42 -9.84 -6.51
N THR A 253 -3.00 -10.58 -5.57
CA THR A 253 -3.68 -11.85 -5.88
C THR A 253 -4.90 -11.63 -6.76
N ALA A 254 -5.42 -12.69 -7.38
CA ALA A 254 -6.68 -12.65 -8.14
C ALA A 254 -7.89 -12.17 -7.32
N LEU A 255 -7.78 -12.14 -5.98
CA LEU A 255 -8.80 -11.64 -5.06
C LEU A 255 -8.56 -10.20 -4.58
N GLY A 256 -7.51 -9.53 -5.07
CA GLY A 256 -7.20 -8.14 -4.77
C GLY A 256 -6.30 -7.92 -3.56
N TYR A 257 -5.76 -8.96 -2.92
CA TYR A 257 -4.87 -8.82 -1.76
C TYR A 257 -3.43 -8.60 -2.20
N ALA A 258 -2.80 -7.55 -1.67
CA ALA A 258 -1.45 -7.12 -2.03
C ALA A 258 -0.37 -7.80 -1.16
N GLY A 259 0.82 -7.98 -1.73
CA GLY A 259 2.07 -8.09 -0.98
C GLY A 259 2.95 -6.90 -1.32
N ASP A 260 3.91 -6.58 -0.46
CA ASP A 260 4.80 -5.42 -0.63
C ASP A 260 6.20 -5.75 -0.12
N LEU A 261 7.16 -5.82 -1.05
CA LEU A 261 8.52 -6.21 -0.73
C LEU A 261 9.50 -5.31 -1.45
N THR A 262 10.52 -4.91 -0.72
CA THR A 262 11.71 -4.25 -1.26
C THR A 262 12.97 -5.04 -0.92
N ARG A 263 13.81 -5.27 -1.95
CA ARG A 263 15.19 -5.72 -1.80
C ARG A 263 16.13 -4.82 -2.58
N THR A 264 17.21 -4.43 -1.92
CA THR A 264 18.34 -3.76 -2.57
C THR A 264 19.53 -4.72 -2.63
N PHE A 265 20.18 -4.85 -3.77
CA PHE A 265 21.29 -5.79 -3.97
C PHE A 265 22.29 -5.26 -5.02
N PRO A 266 23.56 -5.72 -5.02
CA PRO A 266 24.55 -5.25 -6.00
C PRO A 266 24.21 -5.79 -7.39
N VAL A 267 24.36 -4.94 -8.41
CA VAL A 267 24.28 -5.36 -9.83
C VAL A 267 25.33 -6.43 -10.13
N GLY A 268 26.52 -6.28 -9.56
CA GLY A 268 27.59 -7.26 -9.63
C GLY A 268 27.32 -8.49 -8.75
N LYS A 269 28.39 -9.19 -8.39
CA LYS A 269 28.34 -10.40 -7.56
C LYS A 269 28.43 -10.12 -6.05
N LYS A 270 28.96 -8.97 -5.67
CA LYS A 270 29.30 -8.62 -4.28
C LYS A 270 29.02 -7.17 -3.99
N PHE A 271 28.77 -6.86 -2.73
CA PHE A 271 28.73 -5.48 -2.26
C PHE A 271 30.15 -4.90 -2.26
N THR A 272 30.27 -3.61 -2.56
CA THR A 272 31.47 -2.86 -2.17
C THR A 272 31.50 -2.68 -0.65
N ALA A 273 32.66 -2.33 -0.08
CA ALA A 273 32.75 -2.04 1.35
C ALA A 273 31.78 -0.92 1.77
N GLU A 274 31.71 0.16 0.98
CA GLU A 274 30.79 1.27 1.24
C GLU A 274 29.32 0.86 1.16
N GLN A 275 28.94 0.05 0.17
CA GLN A 275 27.58 -0.48 0.06
C GLN A 275 27.23 -1.36 1.25
N LYS A 276 28.15 -2.23 1.65
CA LYS A 276 27.99 -3.12 2.81
C LYS A 276 27.78 -2.33 4.09
N ASP A 277 28.63 -1.32 4.34
CA ASP A 277 28.56 -0.49 5.55
C ASP A 277 27.18 0.16 5.72
N VAL A 278 26.61 0.75 4.66
CA VAL A 278 25.27 1.37 4.73
C VAL A 278 24.16 0.33 4.72
N TYR A 279 24.31 -0.77 3.99
CA TYR A 279 23.34 -1.86 3.98
C TYR A 279 23.16 -2.47 5.37
N ASP A 280 24.26 -2.73 6.08
CA ASP A 280 24.24 -3.28 7.44
C ASP A 280 23.56 -2.32 8.44
N VAL A 281 23.69 -0.99 8.23
CA VAL A 281 22.94 0.02 9.01
C VAL A 281 21.43 -0.09 8.77
N VAL A 282 21.00 -0.19 7.51
CA VAL A 282 19.58 -0.37 7.15
C VAL A 282 19.03 -1.69 7.68
N LEU A 283 19.78 -2.78 7.51
CA LEU A 283 19.42 -4.10 7.99
C LEU A 283 19.28 -4.14 9.52
N LYS A 284 20.14 -3.43 10.25
CA LYS A 284 20.01 -3.28 11.69
C LYS A 284 18.73 -2.52 12.06
N ALA A 285 18.42 -1.42 11.38
CA ALA A 285 17.20 -0.65 11.64
C ALA A 285 15.93 -1.48 11.34
N TYR A 286 15.91 -2.24 10.25
CA TYR A 286 14.86 -3.20 9.93
C TYR A 286 14.72 -4.26 11.01
N THR A 287 15.84 -4.84 11.48
CA THR A 287 15.84 -5.89 12.50
C THR A 287 15.32 -5.37 13.84
N ASP A 288 15.77 -4.19 14.28
CA ASP A 288 15.30 -3.57 15.52
C ASP A 288 13.80 -3.24 15.42
N ALA A 289 13.35 -2.68 14.29
CA ALA A 289 11.95 -2.34 14.06
C ALA A 289 11.03 -3.57 14.07
N LYS A 290 11.36 -4.63 13.31
CA LYS A 290 10.52 -5.83 13.25
C LYS A 290 10.43 -6.56 14.59
N ASN A 291 11.50 -6.55 15.38
CA ASN A 291 11.53 -7.20 16.69
C ASN A 291 10.67 -6.49 17.74
N MET A 292 10.26 -5.24 17.49
CA MET A 292 9.33 -4.51 18.36
C MET A 292 7.87 -4.82 18.07
N LEU A 293 7.55 -5.46 16.94
CA LEU A 293 6.16 -5.67 16.53
C LEU A 293 5.44 -6.63 17.48
N ALA A 294 4.53 -6.08 18.27
CA ALA A 294 3.67 -6.83 19.18
C ALA A 294 2.39 -6.04 19.47
N PRO A 295 1.29 -6.70 19.88
CA PRO A 295 0.08 -6.01 20.32
C PRO A 295 0.37 -4.96 21.40
N GLY A 296 -0.26 -3.79 21.28
CA GLY A 296 -0.12 -2.68 22.23
C GLY A 296 1.09 -1.76 21.99
N VAL A 297 2.09 -2.18 21.21
CA VAL A 297 3.21 -1.31 20.83
C VAL A 297 2.72 -0.27 19.83
N ARG A 298 3.03 1.02 20.03
CA ARG A 298 2.70 2.05 19.04
C ARG A 298 3.65 1.94 17.85
N TYR A 299 3.10 1.93 16.64
CA TYR A 299 3.94 1.93 15.45
C TYR A 299 4.81 3.19 15.34
N LEU A 300 4.38 4.30 15.95
CA LEU A 300 5.22 5.49 16.10
C LEU A 300 6.52 5.18 16.86
N ASP A 301 6.48 4.36 17.90
CA ASP A 301 7.68 3.97 18.67
C ASP A 301 8.59 3.05 17.86
N VAL A 302 8.01 2.19 17.00
CA VAL A 302 8.74 1.36 16.03
C VAL A 302 9.48 2.24 15.03
N HIS A 303 8.78 3.23 14.44
CA HIS A 303 9.37 4.20 13.52
C HIS A 303 10.51 5.00 14.17
N LEU A 304 10.28 5.56 15.37
CA LEU A 304 11.31 6.30 16.09
C LEU A 304 12.52 5.45 16.44
N THR A 305 12.32 4.16 16.77
CA THR A 305 13.43 3.23 17.00
C THR A 305 14.23 3.00 15.73
N SER A 306 13.55 2.77 14.60
CA SER A 306 14.20 2.69 13.29
C SER A 306 15.03 3.95 12.99
N CYS A 307 14.46 5.14 13.17
CA CYS A 307 15.16 6.40 12.94
C CYS A 307 16.40 6.57 13.83
N LYS A 308 16.31 6.16 15.11
CA LYS A 308 17.46 6.19 16.04
C LYS A 308 18.53 5.19 15.65
N THR A 309 18.15 3.98 15.26
CA THR A 309 19.12 2.97 14.81
C THR A 309 19.83 3.42 13.54
N LEU A 310 19.10 3.98 12.56
CA LEU A 310 19.69 4.58 11.36
C LEU A 310 20.64 5.71 11.72
N ALA A 311 20.20 6.67 12.54
CA ALA A 311 21.04 7.81 12.94
C ALA A 311 22.29 7.40 13.71
N GLN A 312 22.21 6.38 14.56
CA GLN A 312 23.36 5.82 15.26
C GLN A 312 24.33 5.14 14.29
N GLY A 313 23.85 4.28 13.39
CA GLY A 313 24.70 3.64 12.39
C GLY A 313 25.36 4.63 11.42
N LEU A 314 24.61 5.64 10.97
CA LEU A 314 25.11 6.74 10.13
C LEU A 314 26.15 7.60 10.88
N LYS A 315 26.02 7.73 12.20
CA LYS A 315 27.03 8.38 13.04
C LYS A 315 28.30 7.53 13.15
N ASP A 316 28.17 6.22 13.29
CA ASP A 316 29.31 5.30 13.40
C ASP A 316 30.16 5.27 12.12
N ILE A 317 29.54 5.44 10.94
CA ILE A 317 30.24 5.60 9.65
C ILE A 317 30.60 7.06 9.31
N GLY A 318 30.31 8.00 10.22
CA GLY A 318 30.75 9.39 10.17
C GLY A 318 29.89 10.35 9.32
N LEU A 319 28.72 9.93 8.84
CA LEU A 319 27.76 10.77 8.10
C LEU A 319 26.91 11.66 9.04
N MET A 320 26.66 11.18 10.26
CA MET A 320 26.02 11.96 11.33
C MET A 320 26.99 12.16 12.51
N LYS A 321 26.62 13.06 13.43
CA LYS A 321 27.37 13.41 14.64
C LYS A 321 26.43 13.92 15.74
N GLY A 322 26.97 14.23 16.91
CA GLY A 322 26.18 14.73 18.04
C GLY A 322 25.36 13.67 18.78
N ASN A 323 24.34 14.08 19.52
CA ASN A 323 23.43 13.18 20.25
C ASN A 323 22.33 12.66 19.31
N VAL A 324 22.10 11.34 19.31
CA VAL A 324 21.16 10.68 18.39
C VAL A 324 19.70 10.97 18.73
N ASP A 325 19.34 10.97 20.02
CA ASP A 325 17.97 11.25 20.45
C ASP A 325 17.57 12.68 20.07
N ASP A 326 18.46 13.65 20.29
CA ASP A 326 18.24 15.06 19.93
C ASP A 326 18.13 15.23 18.41
N ALA A 327 19.01 14.56 17.64
CA ALA A 327 18.98 14.59 16.18
C ALA A 327 17.66 14.04 15.61
N VAL A 328 17.17 12.92 16.15
CA VAL A 328 15.90 12.32 15.71
C VAL A 328 14.72 13.20 16.11
N ALA A 329 14.69 13.71 17.35
CA ALA A 329 13.63 14.60 17.82
C ALA A 329 13.55 15.91 17.01
N ALA A 330 14.70 16.46 16.61
CA ALA A 330 14.78 17.64 15.75
C ALA A 330 14.37 17.37 14.28
N GLY A 331 14.36 16.09 13.85
CA GLY A 331 14.05 15.69 12.47
C GLY A 331 15.27 15.61 11.54
N ALA A 332 16.50 15.64 12.08
CA ALA A 332 17.72 15.60 11.27
C ALA A 332 17.93 14.26 10.54
N HIS A 333 17.39 13.16 11.07
CA HIS A 333 17.39 11.84 10.42
C HIS A 333 16.76 11.87 9.02
N ALA A 334 15.83 12.82 8.76
CA ALA A 334 15.16 12.95 7.47
C ALA A 334 16.07 13.44 6.34
N MET A 335 17.34 13.79 6.59
CA MET A 335 18.34 13.89 5.53
C MET A 335 18.53 12.54 4.81
N PHE A 336 18.40 11.44 5.55
CA PHE A 336 18.70 10.10 5.08
C PHE A 336 17.44 9.21 4.97
N PHE A 337 16.40 9.47 5.76
CA PHE A 337 15.17 8.67 5.79
C PHE A 337 13.92 9.56 5.82
N GLN A 338 13.35 9.83 4.64
CA GLN A 338 12.29 10.84 4.42
C GLN A 338 10.87 10.28 4.54
N CYS A 339 10.72 8.96 4.50
CA CYS A 339 9.44 8.24 4.54
C CYS A 339 9.14 7.64 5.92
N GLY A 340 7.95 7.05 6.07
CA GLY A 340 7.62 6.26 7.25
C GLY A 340 8.31 4.89 7.22
N THR A 341 8.41 4.22 8.37
CA THR A 341 8.96 2.85 8.47
C THR A 341 7.96 1.78 8.00
N GLY A 342 6.75 2.16 7.58
CA GLY A 342 5.76 1.25 7.05
C GLY A 342 4.33 1.75 7.18
N HIS A 343 3.41 0.90 6.75
CA HIS A 343 1.99 1.19 6.66
C HIS A 343 1.13 -0.06 6.78
N MET A 344 -0.19 0.13 6.95
CA MET A 344 -1.15 -0.97 6.87
C MET A 344 -1.17 -1.54 5.45
N MET A 345 -1.35 -2.85 5.32
CA MET A 345 -1.47 -3.55 4.04
C MET A 345 -2.69 -4.49 4.03
N GLY A 346 -3.34 -4.63 2.87
CA GLY A 346 -4.57 -5.41 2.73
C GLY A 346 -5.01 -5.56 1.28
N LEU A 347 -6.24 -5.12 0.98
CA LEU A 347 -6.74 -5.03 -0.38
C LEU A 347 -6.09 -3.89 -1.16
N ASP A 348 -5.54 -2.90 -0.48
CA ASP A 348 -4.66 -1.89 -1.06
C ASP A 348 -3.26 -2.02 -0.43
N VAL A 349 -2.22 -1.68 -1.19
CA VAL A 349 -0.83 -1.67 -0.71
C VAL A 349 -0.67 -0.74 0.49
N HIS A 350 -1.07 0.53 0.33
CA HIS A 350 -1.36 1.43 1.45
C HIS A 350 -2.83 1.28 1.84
N ASP A 351 -3.13 0.29 2.69
CA ASP A 351 -4.51 -0.13 2.97
C ASP A 351 -5.36 1.03 3.51
N MET A 352 -6.48 1.31 2.84
CA MET A 352 -7.46 2.35 3.20
C MET A 352 -6.95 3.79 3.23
N GLU A 353 -5.80 4.11 2.63
CA GLU A 353 -5.22 5.46 2.68
C GLU A 353 -6.21 6.55 2.19
N ASP A 354 -7.04 6.22 1.20
CA ASP A 354 -8.08 7.09 0.64
C ASP A 354 -9.16 7.50 1.66
N LEU A 355 -9.39 6.68 2.69
CA LEU A 355 -10.28 7.00 3.80
C LEU A 355 -9.69 8.03 4.77
N GLY A 356 -8.38 8.29 4.69
CA GLY A 356 -7.66 9.31 5.44
C GLY A 356 -6.73 8.71 6.50
N GLU A 357 -5.44 9.01 6.39
CA GLU A 357 -4.39 8.47 7.27
C GLU A 357 -4.67 8.73 8.76
N GLN A 358 -5.25 9.87 9.13
CA GLN A 358 -5.62 10.18 10.52
C GLN A 358 -6.59 9.15 11.11
N TYR A 359 -7.47 8.55 10.30
CA TYR A 359 -8.45 7.58 10.78
C TYR A 359 -7.90 6.15 10.69
N VAL A 360 -7.07 5.87 9.68
CA VAL A 360 -6.46 4.56 9.46
C VAL A 360 -5.32 4.30 10.44
N GLY A 361 -4.34 5.19 10.46
CA GLY A 361 -3.07 4.97 11.15
C GLY A 361 -2.99 5.57 12.54
N TYR A 362 -3.96 6.37 12.96
CA TYR A 362 -3.88 7.21 14.15
C TYR A 362 -5.17 7.12 14.97
N THR A 363 -5.20 7.75 16.15
CA THR A 363 -6.38 7.78 17.03
C THR A 363 -6.81 9.23 17.26
N ASP A 364 -7.98 9.43 17.87
CA ASP A 364 -8.44 10.78 18.22
C ASP A 364 -7.48 11.47 19.22
N ASP A 365 -6.75 10.70 20.04
CA ASP A 365 -5.78 11.19 21.03
C ASP A 365 -4.33 11.25 20.50
N LEU A 366 -4.05 10.63 19.36
CA LEU A 366 -2.73 10.65 18.71
C LEU A 366 -2.89 11.25 17.32
N LEU A 367 -2.70 12.55 17.19
CA LEU A 367 -2.83 13.24 15.91
C LEU A 367 -1.62 12.97 15.01
N LYS A 368 -1.88 12.79 13.71
CA LYS A 368 -0.83 12.69 12.69
C LYS A 368 -0.02 13.98 12.67
N ASN A 369 1.30 13.87 12.68
CA ASN A 369 2.17 15.01 12.40
C ASN A 369 2.03 15.37 10.91
N THR A 370 1.70 16.62 10.60
CA THR A 370 1.49 17.07 9.21
C THR A 370 2.55 18.05 8.72
N THR A 371 3.51 18.44 9.57
CA THR A 371 4.42 19.56 9.32
C THR A 371 5.89 19.14 9.30
N GLN A 372 6.33 18.27 10.20
CA GLN A 372 7.75 17.88 10.27
C GLN A 372 8.11 16.92 9.12
N PHE A 373 9.12 17.27 8.32
CA PHE A 373 9.65 16.41 7.27
C PHE A 373 10.22 15.11 7.87
N GLY A 374 10.03 13.97 7.19
CA GLY A 374 10.17 12.64 7.80
C GLY A 374 8.86 12.21 8.44
N LEU A 375 8.56 12.67 9.67
CA LEU A 375 7.37 12.23 10.42
C LEU A 375 6.03 12.45 9.71
N LYS A 376 5.89 13.49 8.89
CA LYS A 376 4.64 13.72 8.14
C LYS A 376 4.33 12.64 7.11
N SER A 377 5.33 11.86 6.74
CA SER A 377 5.22 10.73 5.81
C SER A 377 4.86 9.43 6.52
N LEU A 378 4.84 9.39 7.86
CA LEU A 378 4.48 8.19 8.61
C LEU A 378 2.96 7.93 8.51
N ARG A 379 2.60 6.79 7.92
CA ARG A 379 1.20 6.43 7.64
C ARG A 379 0.50 5.76 8.82
N LEU A 380 1.25 5.07 9.68
CA LEU A 380 0.76 4.34 10.85
C LEU A 380 1.49 4.82 12.11
N GLY A 381 0.75 5.23 13.14
CA GLY A 381 1.31 5.68 14.43
C GLY A 381 0.67 5.03 15.65
N LYS A 382 -0.58 4.54 15.53
CA LYS A 382 -1.36 3.95 16.62
C LYS A 382 -0.76 2.63 17.15
N ALA A 383 -1.29 2.20 18.29
CA ALA A 383 -0.97 0.90 18.86
C ALA A 383 -1.38 -0.24 17.91
N LEU A 384 -0.53 -1.26 17.82
CA LEU A 384 -0.77 -2.44 17.02
C LEU A 384 -1.80 -3.35 17.69
N GLU A 385 -2.69 -3.93 16.89
CA GLU A 385 -3.70 -4.88 17.35
C GLU A 385 -3.53 -6.22 16.65
N ILE A 386 -3.97 -7.30 17.31
CA ILE A 386 -3.95 -8.65 16.75
C ILE A 386 -4.74 -8.66 15.44
N GLY A 387 -4.16 -9.25 14.38
CA GLY A 387 -4.76 -9.32 13.06
C GLY A 387 -4.44 -8.13 12.16
N TYR A 388 -3.70 -7.12 12.62
CA TYR A 388 -3.13 -6.11 11.71
C TYR A 388 -2.09 -6.74 10.80
N VAL A 389 -2.08 -6.32 9.54
CA VAL A 389 -1.02 -6.62 8.57
C VAL A 389 -0.39 -5.30 8.12
N LEU A 390 0.94 -5.22 8.14
CA LEU A 390 1.71 -4.01 7.88
C LEU A 390 3.09 -4.32 7.29
N THR A 391 3.70 -3.32 6.65
CA THR A 391 5.08 -3.36 6.14
C THR A 391 6.08 -2.88 7.19
N VAL A 392 7.34 -3.32 7.12
CA VAL A 392 8.49 -2.71 7.82
C VAL A 392 9.59 -2.43 6.79
N GLU A 393 9.80 -1.16 6.46
CA GLU A 393 10.52 -0.73 5.24
C GLU A 393 11.57 0.39 5.46
N PRO A 394 12.46 0.32 6.45
CA PRO A 394 13.45 1.37 6.62
C PRO A 394 14.43 1.44 5.46
N GLY A 395 15.00 2.63 5.26
CA GLY A 395 15.97 2.87 4.21
C GLY A 395 16.91 4.03 4.50
N VAL A 396 17.96 4.12 3.69
CA VAL A 396 18.88 5.26 3.64
C VAL A 396 18.98 5.70 2.20
N TYR A 397 18.70 6.98 1.95
CA TYR A 397 18.68 7.58 0.63
C TYR A 397 19.56 8.83 0.63
N ILE A 398 20.53 8.88 -0.28
CA ILE A 398 21.39 10.05 -0.44
C ILE A 398 20.84 10.88 -1.60
N ILE A 399 20.02 11.88 -1.27
CA ILE A 399 19.34 12.74 -2.26
C ILE A 399 20.18 14.02 -2.48
N PRO A 400 20.84 14.17 -3.65
CA PRO A 400 21.74 15.29 -3.94
C PRO A 400 21.12 16.68 -3.70
N GLU A 401 19.87 16.88 -4.17
CA GLU A 401 19.17 18.16 -4.07
C GLU A 401 18.80 18.51 -2.62
N LEU A 402 18.56 17.50 -1.79
CA LEU A 402 18.28 17.69 -0.36
C LEU A 402 19.55 18.11 0.39
N ILE A 403 20.69 17.49 0.04
CA ILE A 403 22.01 17.87 0.56
C ILE A 403 22.30 19.33 0.24
N ASP A 404 22.15 19.73 -1.03
CA ASP A 404 22.41 21.11 -1.49
C ASP A 404 21.59 22.13 -0.70
N ARG A 405 20.29 21.87 -0.58
CA ARG A 405 19.37 22.75 0.11
C ARG A 405 19.71 22.89 1.59
N TRP A 406 19.78 21.77 2.32
CA TRP A 406 19.98 21.82 3.78
C TRP A 406 21.37 22.35 4.15
N LYS A 407 22.40 22.08 3.35
CA LYS A 407 23.74 22.65 3.52
C LYS A 407 23.72 24.16 3.34
N ALA A 408 23.05 24.67 2.30
CA ALA A 408 22.91 26.12 2.07
C ALA A 408 22.11 26.82 3.19
N GLU A 409 21.12 26.14 3.76
CA GLU A 409 20.30 26.62 4.88
C GLU A 409 21.00 26.45 6.25
N ASN A 410 22.20 25.85 6.32
CA ASN A 410 22.89 25.43 7.55
C ASN A 410 22.00 24.57 8.47
N GLN A 411 21.11 23.79 7.88
CA GLN A 411 20.11 23.02 8.61
C GLN A 411 20.78 21.81 9.29
N PHE A 412 20.62 21.69 10.61
CA PHE A 412 21.12 20.58 11.43
C PHE A 412 22.65 20.32 11.31
N SER A 413 23.46 21.36 11.08
CA SER A 413 24.92 21.25 10.94
C SER A 413 25.62 20.71 12.20
N GLU A 414 24.95 20.72 13.35
CA GLU A 414 25.38 20.09 14.60
C GLU A 414 25.18 18.56 14.61
N TYR A 415 24.29 18.03 13.76
CA TYR A 415 23.97 16.59 13.66
C TYR A 415 24.42 15.94 12.35
N ILE A 416 24.57 16.70 11.27
CA ILE A 416 24.93 16.20 9.94
C ILE A 416 26.38 16.56 9.63
N ASN A 417 27.16 15.59 9.17
CA ASN A 417 28.52 15.81 8.69
C ASN A 417 28.51 16.06 7.16
N TYR A 418 28.20 17.29 6.76
CA TYR A 418 28.11 17.66 5.34
C TYR A 418 29.38 17.41 4.54
N ASP A 419 30.57 17.54 5.16
CA ASP A 419 31.84 17.32 4.48
C ASP A 419 32.05 15.84 4.12
N LYS A 420 31.62 14.93 5.00
CA LYS A 420 31.64 13.50 4.72
C LYS A 420 30.50 13.11 3.77
N LEU A 421 29.31 13.66 3.96
CA LEU A 421 28.13 13.41 3.13
C LEU A 421 28.35 13.78 1.66
N GLU A 422 29.12 14.85 1.38
CA GLU A 422 29.48 15.24 0.02
C GLU A 422 30.15 14.10 -0.78
N GLN A 423 30.93 13.26 -0.10
CA GLN A 423 31.62 12.12 -0.71
C GLN A 423 30.66 11.00 -1.11
N PHE A 424 29.49 10.93 -0.46
CA PHE A 424 28.47 9.89 -0.66
C PHE A 424 27.41 10.26 -1.71
N ARG A 425 27.54 11.40 -2.40
CA ARG A 425 26.55 11.85 -3.42
C ARG A 425 26.20 10.82 -4.49
N HIS A 426 27.11 9.90 -4.77
CA HIS A 426 26.97 8.87 -5.79
C HIS A 426 26.32 7.58 -5.27
N PHE A 427 26.09 7.47 -3.95
CA PHE A 427 25.73 6.22 -3.27
C PHE A 427 24.35 5.68 -3.66
N SER A 428 23.44 6.56 -4.11
CA SER A 428 22.04 6.24 -4.38
C SER A 428 21.23 5.97 -3.10
N GLY A 429 20.51 4.85 -3.00
CA GLY A 429 19.69 4.51 -1.83
C GLY A 429 19.48 3.02 -1.64
N ILE A 430 19.17 2.65 -0.39
CA ILE A 430 18.90 1.28 0.06
C ILE A 430 17.57 1.29 0.82
N ARG A 431 16.70 0.33 0.51
CA ARG A 431 15.54 -0.04 1.30
C ARG A 431 15.47 -1.56 1.45
N VAL A 432 14.99 -2.01 2.60
CA VAL A 432 14.70 -3.41 2.91
C VAL A 432 13.32 -3.46 3.53
N GLU A 433 12.45 -4.30 2.98
CA GLU A 433 11.04 -4.35 3.35
C GLU A 433 10.47 -5.76 3.34
N ASP A 434 9.71 -6.08 4.38
CA ASP A 434 8.88 -7.27 4.46
C ASP A 434 7.53 -6.97 5.14
N ASP A 435 6.59 -7.88 4.91
CA ASP A 435 5.23 -7.85 5.42
C ASP A 435 5.08 -8.64 6.72
N PHE A 436 4.33 -8.12 7.69
CA PHE A 436 4.13 -8.73 9.00
C PHE A 436 2.66 -8.77 9.42
N LEU A 437 2.23 -9.91 9.94
CA LEU A 437 0.97 -10.10 10.66
C LEU A 437 1.22 -9.97 12.17
N ILE A 438 0.44 -9.14 12.86
CA ILE A 438 0.46 -9.05 14.32
C ILE A 438 -0.33 -10.21 14.92
N THR A 439 0.32 -10.98 15.79
CA THR A 439 -0.23 -12.16 16.47
C THR A 439 -0.42 -11.89 17.96
N GLU A 440 -0.93 -12.86 18.72
CA GLU A 440 -1.26 -12.68 20.14
C GLU A 440 -0.07 -12.22 21.01
N THR A 441 1.15 -12.61 20.67
CA THR A 441 2.36 -12.35 21.49
C THR A 441 3.47 -11.62 20.74
N GLY A 442 3.24 -11.18 19.50
CA GLY A 442 4.29 -10.61 18.66
C GLY A 442 3.84 -10.41 17.21
N SER A 443 4.68 -10.79 16.28
CA SER A 443 4.38 -10.76 14.84
C SER A 443 4.93 -12.00 14.12
N THR A 444 4.40 -12.25 12.93
CA THR A 444 4.89 -13.28 12.01
C THR A 444 5.09 -12.63 10.64
N MET A 445 6.25 -12.83 10.04
CA MET A 445 6.52 -12.42 8.66
C MET A 445 5.63 -13.21 7.70
N LEU A 446 4.99 -12.52 6.76
CA LEU A 446 4.21 -13.15 5.70
C LEU A 446 5.13 -13.59 4.54
N GLY A 447 4.69 -14.61 3.82
CA GLY A 447 5.41 -15.11 2.64
C GLY A 447 6.55 -16.07 2.99
N LYS A 448 7.62 -16.01 2.21
CA LYS A 448 8.79 -16.90 2.33
C LYS A 448 10.02 -16.08 2.70
N HIS A 449 10.97 -16.70 3.39
CA HIS A 449 12.28 -16.08 3.60
C HIS A 449 12.95 -15.78 2.26
N LEU A 450 13.36 -14.53 2.10
CA LEU A 450 14.11 -14.02 0.95
C LEU A 450 15.41 -13.44 1.47
N ALA A 451 16.52 -13.75 0.79
CA ALA A 451 17.87 -13.31 1.13
C ALA A 451 17.90 -11.82 1.53
N ILE A 452 18.41 -11.55 2.73
CA ILE A 452 18.32 -10.22 3.37
C ILE A 452 19.61 -9.82 4.08
N THR A 453 20.40 -10.77 4.57
CA THR A 453 21.76 -10.45 5.02
C THR A 453 22.68 -10.26 3.82
N THR A 454 23.77 -9.50 3.99
CA THR A 454 24.74 -9.31 2.89
C THR A 454 25.28 -10.63 2.38
N ASP A 455 25.51 -11.59 3.28
CA ASP A 455 26.06 -12.90 2.94
C ASP A 455 25.05 -13.76 2.18
N GLU A 456 23.78 -13.74 2.56
CA GLU A 456 22.71 -14.41 1.80
C GLU A 456 22.52 -13.78 0.42
N VAL A 457 22.51 -12.45 0.35
CA VAL A 457 22.39 -11.72 -0.92
C VAL A 457 23.58 -12.06 -1.81
N GLU A 458 24.81 -12.02 -1.31
CA GLU A 458 26.01 -12.42 -2.06
C GLU A 458 26.00 -13.89 -2.46
N ALA A 459 25.41 -14.79 -1.67
CA ALA A 459 25.25 -16.19 -2.04
C ALA A 459 24.34 -16.33 -3.28
N VAL A 460 23.17 -15.68 -3.27
CA VAL A 460 22.26 -15.65 -4.44
C VAL A 460 22.95 -15.00 -5.63
N ARG A 461 23.62 -13.86 -5.42
CA ARG A 461 24.32 -13.14 -6.48
C ARG A 461 25.49 -13.95 -7.03
N GLY A 462 26.19 -14.73 -6.21
CA GLY A 462 27.28 -15.63 -6.62
C GLY A 462 26.85 -16.59 -7.72
N GLU A 463 25.67 -17.20 -7.56
CA GLU A 463 25.07 -18.14 -8.51
C GLU A 463 24.29 -17.45 -9.65
N ALA A 464 24.06 -16.14 -9.55
CA ALA A 464 23.26 -15.37 -10.51
C ALA A 464 23.81 -15.37 -11.95
N TYR A 465 22.93 -14.95 -12.86
CA TYR A 465 22.99 -14.86 -14.32
C TYR A 465 22.27 -16.02 -15.01
#